data_AF-A0A8D8SLM8-F1
#
_entry.id   AF-A0A8D8SLM8-F1
#
_cell.length_a   1.000
_cell.length_b   1.000
_cell.length_c   1.000
_cell.angle_alpha   90.00
_cell.angle_beta   90.00
_cell.angle_gamma   90.00
#
_symmetry.space_group_name_H-M   'P 1'
#
loop_
_entity.id
_entity.type
_entity.pdbx_description
1 polymer ?
#
loop_
_entity_poly.entity_id
_entity_poly.type
_entity_poly.pdbx_seq_one_letter_code
_entity_poly.pdbx_strand_id
1 'polypeptide(L)'
;MTVQKVKGFKVTDSRRTKMVGVAAKSFRELLTKCCIKFDVKKRNVKLVLLDGTLVENEDYFQTLPNQSVLLIQSPGEQNAGAELIYSTLQLINVDLLRSGAAVQKFFDHNVKEKLRQLNRIVNAGEEEENRTGLSERSEDPDWFMGLETNARTKEAFMFKRSQERIRGYLYKSRSDIRKSPPYVSSDLVRSIIESVFAEFTVLLKQDDYLGRYFDRSKEEALCDERGEFLCRGAWNQEHCTRLTLHRINPYQSREARIVFSTWNLDHW
;
A
#
# COMPACT_ATOMS: atom_id res chain seq x y z
N MET A 1 -31.93 -1.56 -11.43
CA MET A 1 -30.83 -2.45 -11.89
C MET A 1 -29.64 -1.56 -12.24
N THR A 2 -28.65 -1.45 -11.35
CA THR A 2 -27.46 -0.61 -11.57
C THR A 2 -26.54 -1.31 -12.57
N VAL A 3 -26.32 -0.72 -13.75
CA VAL A 3 -25.42 -1.27 -14.77
C VAL A 3 -24.00 -1.25 -14.23
N GLN A 4 -23.42 -2.43 -13.96
CA GLN A 4 -22.02 -2.55 -13.55
C GLN A 4 -21.10 -2.04 -14.68
N LYS A 5 -20.49 -0.87 -14.46
CA LYS A 5 -19.58 -0.22 -15.41
C LYS A 5 -18.27 -1.00 -15.47
N VAL A 6 -17.75 -1.23 -16.69
CA VAL A 6 -16.45 -1.88 -16.91
C VAL A 6 -15.35 -1.04 -16.26
N LYS A 7 -14.49 -1.66 -15.44
CA LYS A 7 -13.26 -1.06 -14.91
C LYS A 7 -12.05 -1.71 -15.56
N GLY A 8 -11.03 -0.92 -15.87
CA GLY A 8 -9.73 -1.40 -16.28
C GLY A 8 -8.79 -1.55 -15.09
N PHE A 9 -7.95 -2.57 -15.10
CA PHE A 9 -6.94 -2.86 -14.09
C PHE A 9 -5.62 -3.15 -14.78
N LYS A 10 -4.51 -2.85 -14.10
CA LYS A 10 -3.18 -3.32 -14.49
C LYS A 10 -2.84 -4.48 -13.57
N VAL A 11 -2.56 -5.64 -14.15
CA VAL A 11 -2.26 -6.84 -13.37
C VAL A 11 -0.85 -7.28 -13.68
N THR A 12 -0.05 -7.58 -12.66
CA THR A 12 1.34 -8.01 -12.79
C THR A 12 1.58 -9.28 -11.97
N ASP A 13 2.56 -10.08 -12.36
CA ASP A 13 2.97 -11.25 -11.57
C ASP A 13 3.77 -10.84 -10.33
N SER A 14 3.94 -11.76 -9.37
CA SER A 14 4.70 -11.53 -8.14
C SER A 14 6.13 -11.01 -8.38
N ARG A 15 6.76 -11.39 -9.51
CA ARG A 15 8.13 -10.99 -9.90
C ARG A 15 8.17 -9.71 -10.74
N ARG A 16 7.01 -9.10 -11.03
CA ARG A 16 6.81 -7.95 -11.91
C ARG A 16 7.41 -8.11 -13.31
N THR A 17 7.50 -9.34 -13.81
CA THR A 17 8.10 -9.61 -15.13
C THR A 17 7.14 -9.37 -16.28
N LYS A 18 5.84 -9.39 -15.99
CA LYS A 18 4.78 -9.23 -16.99
C LYS A 18 3.64 -8.38 -16.45
N MET A 19 3.30 -7.30 -17.16
CA MET A 19 2.15 -6.46 -16.86
C MET A 19 1.10 -6.53 -17.96
N VAL A 20 -0.16 -6.71 -17.58
CA VAL A 20 -1.27 -6.84 -18.52
C VAL A 20 -2.46 -5.99 -18.09
N GLY A 21 -3.01 -5.23 -19.04
CA GLY A 21 -4.30 -4.56 -18.87
C GLY A 21 -5.46 -5.57 -18.88
N VAL A 22 -6.33 -5.51 -17.87
CA VAL A 22 -7.52 -6.36 -17.76
C VAL A 22 -8.74 -5.49 -17.50
N ALA A 23 -9.69 -5.49 -18.45
CA ALA A 23 -11.00 -4.88 -18.27
C ALA A 23 -11.98 -5.91 -17.72
N ALA A 24 -12.70 -5.59 -16.64
CA ALA A 24 -13.68 -6.46 -16.01
C ALA A 24 -14.86 -5.68 -15.41
N LYS A 25 -16.04 -6.30 -15.39
CA LYS A 25 -17.26 -5.78 -14.74
C LYS A 25 -17.47 -6.36 -13.34
N SER A 26 -16.84 -7.51 -13.06
CA SER A 26 -16.92 -8.23 -11.78
C SER A 26 -15.57 -8.79 -11.35
N PHE A 27 -15.42 -9.05 -10.05
CA PHE A 27 -14.27 -9.74 -9.47
C PHE A 27 -14.07 -11.13 -10.09
N ARG A 28 -15.16 -11.88 -10.30
CA ARG A 28 -15.11 -13.21 -10.93
C ARG A 28 -14.55 -13.13 -12.35
N GLU A 29 -14.96 -12.13 -13.12
CA GLU A 29 -14.48 -11.90 -14.48
C GLU A 29 -13.00 -11.48 -14.47
N LEU A 30 -12.62 -10.56 -13.59
CA LEU A 30 -11.24 -10.13 -13.40
C LEU A 30 -10.33 -11.34 -13.13
N LEU A 31 -10.65 -12.15 -12.12
CA LEU A 31 -9.85 -13.32 -11.74
C LEU A 31 -9.71 -14.31 -12.91
N THR A 32 -10.80 -14.56 -13.64
CA THR A 32 -10.79 -15.48 -14.80
C THR A 32 -9.88 -14.96 -15.91
N LYS A 33 -9.97 -13.67 -16.25
CA LYS A 33 -9.12 -13.05 -17.27
C LYS A 33 -7.65 -13.03 -16.87
N CYS A 34 -7.36 -12.81 -15.58
CA CYS A 34 -5.99 -12.87 -15.07
C CYS A 34 -5.43 -14.29 -15.17
N CYS A 35 -6.19 -15.31 -14.76
CA CYS A 35 -5.76 -16.70 -14.86
C CYS A 35 -5.39 -17.08 -16.30
N ILE A 36 -6.19 -16.67 -17.29
CA ILE A 36 -5.90 -16.91 -18.71
C ILE A 36 -4.64 -16.17 -19.15
N LYS A 37 -4.50 -14.88 -18.80
CA LYS A 37 -3.37 -14.05 -19.23
C LYS A 37 -2.04 -14.44 -18.59
N PHE A 38 -2.06 -15.04 -17.40
CA PHE A 38 -0.89 -15.46 -16.66
C PHE A 38 -0.65 -16.98 -16.67
N ASP A 39 -1.49 -17.74 -17.39
CA ASP A 39 -1.43 -19.20 -17.51
C ASP A 39 -1.38 -19.93 -16.15
N VAL A 40 -2.28 -19.52 -15.24
CA VAL A 40 -2.36 -20.06 -13.86
C VAL A 40 -3.75 -20.62 -13.53
N LYS A 41 -3.81 -21.65 -12.70
CA LYS A 41 -5.05 -22.34 -12.33
C LYS A 41 -5.86 -21.55 -11.29
N LYS A 42 -7.11 -21.23 -11.61
CA LYS A 42 -8.03 -20.40 -10.79
C LYS A 42 -8.20 -20.80 -9.32
N ARG A 43 -8.09 -22.08 -8.96
CA ARG A 43 -8.21 -22.54 -7.56
C ARG A 43 -7.04 -22.12 -6.67
N ASN A 44 -5.93 -21.72 -7.28
CA ASN A 44 -4.65 -21.50 -6.64
C ASN A 44 -4.17 -20.08 -6.92
N VAL A 45 -5.05 -19.07 -6.91
CA VAL A 45 -4.65 -17.71 -7.26
C VAL A 45 -5.36 -16.69 -6.37
N LYS A 46 -4.59 -15.74 -5.86
CA LYS A 46 -5.06 -14.55 -5.14
C LYS A 46 -4.75 -13.31 -5.96
N LEU A 47 -5.62 -12.31 -5.87
CA LEU A 47 -5.36 -10.97 -6.37
C LEU A 47 -5.13 -10.07 -5.17
N VAL A 48 -3.98 -9.39 -5.10
CA VAL A 48 -3.66 -8.46 -4.02
C VAL A 48 -3.29 -7.09 -4.59
N LEU A 49 -3.46 -6.03 -3.81
CA LEU A 49 -2.89 -4.71 -4.12
C LEU A 49 -1.38 -4.70 -3.86
N LEU A 50 -0.70 -3.64 -4.31
CA LEU A 50 0.76 -3.50 -4.15
C LEU A 50 1.24 -3.49 -2.69
N ASP A 51 0.36 -3.14 -1.74
CA ASP A 51 0.64 -3.20 -0.30
C ASP A 51 0.33 -4.57 0.32
N GLY A 52 -0.11 -5.55 -0.48
CA GLY A 52 -0.45 -6.89 -0.02
C GLY A 52 -1.90 -7.06 0.43
N THR A 53 -2.75 -6.04 0.31
CA THR A 53 -4.18 -6.15 0.65
C THR A 53 -4.89 -7.09 -0.32
N LEU A 54 -5.56 -8.12 0.21
CA LEU A 54 -6.26 -9.12 -0.60
C LEU A 54 -7.58 -8.59 -1.18
N VAL A 55 -7.74 -8.72 -2.50
CA VAL A 55 -9.01 -8.55 -3.19
C VAL A 55 -9.79 -9.86 -3.08
N GLU A 56 -10.59 -10.01 -2.03
CA GLU A 56 -11.24 -11.29 -1.71
C GLU A 56 -12.69 -11.42 -2.21
N ASN A 57 -13.36 -10.33 -2.60
CA ASN A 57 -14.75 -10.37 -3.06
C ASN A 57 -15.15 -9.23 -4.01
N GLU A 58 -16.40 -9.33 -4.49
CA GLU A 58 -17.04 -8.37 -5.39
C GLU A 58 -17.16 -6.98 -4.76
N ASP A 59 -17.53 -6.89 -3.48
CA ASP A 59 -17.70 -5.61 -2.78
C ASP A 59 -16.41 -4.79 -2.80
N TYR A 60 -15.28 -5.42 -2.48
CA TYR A 60 -13.97 -4.74 -2.49
C TYR A 60 -13.57 -4.32 -3.90
N PHE A 61 -13.75 -5.20 -4.88
CA PHE A 61 -13.50 -4.90 -6.29
C PHE A 61 -14.27 -3.64 -6.76
N GLN A 62 -15.51 -3.45 -6.29
CA GLN A 62 -16.30 -2.28 -6.62
C GLN A 62 -15.78 -0.98 -5.96
N THR A 63 -14.98 -1.06 -4.89
CA THR A 63 -14.30 0.11 -4.31
C THR A 63 -13.04 0.53 -5.06
N LEU A 64 -12.43 -0.39 -5.82
CA LEU A 64 -11.15 -0.14 -6.48
C LEU A 64 -11.29 0.91 -7.60
N PRO A 65 -10.41 1.93 -7.65
CA PRO A 65 -10.35 2.87 -8.76
C PRO A 65 -10.06 2.19 -10.10
N ASN A 66 -10.48 2.84 -11.19
CA ASN A 66 -10.06 2.44 -12.54
C ASN A 66 -8.53 2.61 -12.65
N GLN A 67 -7.86 1.69 -13.35
CA GLN A 67 -6.41 1.57 -13.49
C GLN A 67 -5.65 1.22 -12.20
N SER A 68 -6.33 0.67 -11.19
CA SER A 68 -5.64 0.10 -10.01
C SER A 68 -4.70 -1.02 -10.42
N VAL A 69 -3.57 -1.12 -9.71
CA VAL A 69 -2.55 -2.14 -9.94
C VAL A 69 -2.74 -3.31 -8.99
N LEU A 70 -2.80 -4.51 -9.55
CA LEU A 70 -3.01 -5.76 -8.82
C LEU A 70 -1.86 -6.73 -9.10
N LEU A 71 -1.46 -7.46 -8.06
CA LEU A 71 -0.55 -8.59 -8.14
C LEU A 71 -1.37 -9.87 -8.19
N ILE A 72 -1.05 -10.74 -9.15
CA ILE A 72 -1.55 -12.11 -9.19
C ILE A 72 -0.56 -13.04 -8.48
N GLN A 73 -1.03 -13.77 -7.47
CA GLN A 73 -0.20 -14.59 -6.60
C GLN A 73 -0.64 -16.05 -6.58
N SER A 74 0.29 -16.96 -6.77
CA SER A 74 0.10 -18.40 -6.55
C SER A 74 0.30 -18.77 -5.06
N PRO A 75 -0.30 -19.86 -4.54
CA PRO A 75 -0.09 -20.30 -3.16
C PRO A 75 1.39 -20.57 -2.90
N GLY A 76 1.91 -19.93 -1.86
CA GLY A 76 3.33 -19.99 -1.49
C GLY A 76 4.15 -18.79 -1.97
N GLU A 77 3.63 -17.96 -2.88
CA GLU A 77 4.24 -16.68 -3.24
C GLU A 77 3.93 -15.64 -2.15
N GLN A 78 4.95 -15.03 -1.57
CA GLN A 78 4.80 -13.98 -0.56
C GLN A 78 4.64 -12.59 -1.18
N ASN A 79 4.05 -11.68 -0.42
CA ASN A 79 3.74 -10.31 -0.83
C ASN A 79 4.97 -9.54 -1.33
N ALA A 80 4.83 -8.97 -2.52
CA ALA A 80 5.85 -8.12 -3.15
C ALA A 80 6.12 -6.82 -2.38
N GLY A 81 5.36 -6.48 -1.33
CA GLY A 81 5.72 -5.40 -0.40
C GLY A 81 6.95 -5.76 0.44
N ALA A 82 7.01 -7.01 0.91
CA ALA A 82 8.20 -7.54 1.56
C ALA A 82 9.33 -7.72 0.55
N GLU A 83 9.06 -8.18 -0.69
CA GLU A 83 10.10 -8.21 -1.74
C GLU A 83 10.54 -6.83 -2.21
N LEU A 84 9.70 -5.79 -2.18
CA LEU A 84 10.11 -4.42 -2.49
C LEU A 84 11.06 -3.92 -1.40
N ILE A 85 10.76 -4.19 -0.13
CA ILE A 85 11.68 -3.94 0.99
C ILE A 85 12.94 -4.82 0.84
N TYR A 86 12.81 -6.08 0.43
CA TYR A 86 13.90 -7.06 0.26
C TYR A 86 14.83 -6.70 -0.91
N SER A 87 14.28 -6.27 -2.05
CA SER A 87 14.99 -5.82 -3.23
C SER A 87 15.57 -4.43 -3.04
N THR A 88 14.89 -3.55 -2.29
CA THR A 88 15.46 -2.26 -1.86
C THR A 88 16.63 -2.48 -0.90
N LEU A 89 16.52 -3.41 0.05
CA LEU A 89 17.63 -3.86 0.90
C LEU A 89 18.78 -4.50 0.10
N GLN A 90 18.47 -5.22 -1.00
CA GLN A 90 19.48 -5.75 -1.92
C GLN A 90 20.15 -4.64 -2.76
N LEU A 91 19.41 -3.59 -3.13
CA LEU A 91 19.91 -2.44 -3.88
C LEU A 91 20.76 -1.50 -3.02
N ILE A 92 20.49 -1.41 -1.71
CA ILE A 92 21.23 -0.58 -0.75
C ILE A 92 22.54 -1.25 -0.28
N ASN A 93 22.98 -2.33 -0.93
CA ASN A 93 24.17 -3.03 -0.48
C ASN A 93 25.46 -2.26 -0.86
N VAL A 94 25.88 -1.37 0.03
CA VAL A 94 27.29 -1.02 0.29
C VAL A 94 27.98 -2.30 0.79
N ASP A 95 28.58 -3.04 -0.14
CA ASP A 95 29.59 -4.09 0.03
C ASP A 95 29.33 -5.31 0.97
N LEU A 96 28.26 -5.36 1.77
CA LEU A 96 28.15 -6.36 2.85
C LEU A 96 27.57 -7.72 2.46
N LEU A 97 26.78 -7.83 1.37
CA LEU A 97 26.11 -9.08 0.95
C LEU A 97 26.79 -9.84 -0.20
N ARG A 98 28.13 -9.85 -0.28
CA ARG A 98 28.89 -10.76 -1.17
C ARG A 98 29.03 -12.17 -0.57
N SER A 99 27.92 -12.82 -0.20
CA SER A 99 27.93 -14.27 0.05
C SER A 99 26.50 -14.82 0.06
N GLY A 100 26.11 -15.42 -1.07
CA GLY A 100 24.83 -16.10 -1.24
C GLY A 100 24.70 -17.34 -0.34
N ALA A 101 23.45 -17.73 -0.10
CA ALA A 101 22.93 -18.81 0.76
C ALA A 101 22.70 -18.50 2.26
N ALA A 102 23.32 -17.46 2.84
CA ALA A 102 23.10 -17.10 4.26
C ALA A 102 21.92 -16.14 4.50
N VAL A 103 21.38 -15.53 3.43
CA VAL A 103 20.41 -14.43 3.49
C VAL A 103 19.07 -14.88 4.08
N GLN A 104 18.51 -16.02 3.66
CA GLN A 104 17.20 -16.51 4.18
C GLN A 104 17.20 -16.77 5.69
N LYS A 105 18.26 -17.38 6.24
CA LYS A 105 18.36 -17.65 7.69
C LYS A 105 18.62 -16.39 8.54
N PHE A 106 19.09 -15.31 7.91
CA PHE A 106 19.45 -14.08 8.61
C PHE A 106 18.24 -13.17 8.88
N PHE A 107 17.11 -13.33 8.17
CA PHE A 107 15.96 -12.42 8.24
C PHE A 107 14.81 -12.87 9.16
N ASP A 108 14.86 -14.08 9.71
CA ASP A 108 13.80 -14.61 10.58
C ASP A 108 13.77 -14.02 12.00
N HIS A 109 14.84 -13.34 12.45
CA HIS A 109 14.98 -13.03 13.89
C HIS A 109 15.07 -11.56 14.31
N ASN A 110 15.14 -10.57 13.41
CA ASN A 110 15.16 -9.16 13.88
C ASN A 110 14.85 -8.07 12.83
N VAL A 111 13.68 -8.15 12.19
CA VAL A 111 13.21 -7.16 11.20
C VAL A 111 13.16 -5.74 11.79
N LYS A 112 12.78 -5.58 13.06
CA LYS A 112 12.68 -4.28 13.74
C LYS A 112 14.04 -3.60 13.92
N GLU A 113 15.09 -4.35 14.25
CA GLU A 113 16.43 -3.77 14.44
C GLU A 113 17.05 -3.36 13.10
N LYS A 114 16.78 -4.13 12.04
CA LYS A 114 17.23 -3.81 10.69
C LYS A 114 16.52 -2.60 10.08
N LEU A 115 15.22 -2.43 10.36
CA LEU A 115 14.48 -1.21 10.02
C LEU A 115 15.04 0.04 10.71
N ARG A 116 15.55 -0.08 11.95
CA ARG A 116 16.24 1.02 12.64
C ARG A 116 17.55 1.39 11.96
N GLN A 117 18.33 0.41 11.52
CA GLN A 117 19.56 0.65 10.77
C GLN A 117 19.29 1.31 9.41
N LEU A 118 18.24 0.87 8.69
CA LEU A 118 17.78 1.53 7.47
C LEU A 118 17.37 2.99 7.69
N ASN A 119 16.55 3.26 8.71
CA ASN A 119 16.17 4.63 9.05
C ASN A 119 17.41 5.48 9.37
N ARG A 120 18.43 4.92 10.03
CA ARG A 120 19.69 5.65 10.26
C ARG A 120 20.42 5.96 8.96
N ILE A 121 20.50 5.02 8.02
CA ILE A 121 21.17 5.23 6.72
C ILE A 121 20.43 6.27 5.87
N VAL A 122 19.09 6.18 5.78
CA VAL A 122 18.25 7.17 5.07
C VAL A 122 18.42 8.57 5.67
N ASN A 123 18.61 8.66 6.99
CA ASN A 123 18.82 9.94 7.68
C ASN A 123 20.31 10.36 7.80
N ALA A 124 21.28 9.52 7.42
CA ALA A 124 22.71 9.78 7.57
C ALA A 124 23.42 10.13 6.25
N GLY A 125 22.73 10.02 5.11
CA GLY A 125 23.24 10.47 3.81
C GLY A 125 23.08 11.99 3.64
N GLU A 126 23.92 12.78 4.29
CA GLU A 126 23.96 14.26 4.16
C GLU A 126 24.70 14.75 2.89
N GLU A 127 24.81 13.94 1.83
CA GLU A 127 25.48 14.35 0.57
C GLU A 127 24.63 14.19 -0.70
N GLU A 128 23.34 13.81 -0.60
CA GLU A 128 22.42 13.91 -1.74
C GLU A 128 21.87 15.34 -1.87
N GLU A 129 21.93 15.90 -3.08
CA GLU A 129 21.17 17.12 -3.42
C GLU A 129 19.73 16.97 -2.90
N ASN A 130 19.27 17.96 -2.13
CA ASN A 130 17.96 17.89 -1.49
C ASN A 130 16.83 17.94 -2.53
N ARG A 131 16.47 16.78 -3.10
CA ARG A 131 15.41 16.57 -4.09
C ARG A 131 14.00 16.59 -3.49
N THR A 132 13.89 16.85 -2.19
CA THR A 132 12.60 16.95 -1.49
C THR A 132 11.69 17.95 -2.18
N GLY A 133 12.21 19.11 -2.61
CA GLY A 133 11.41 20.16 -3.26
C GLY A 133 10.86 19.78 -4.63
N LEU A 134 11.40 18.74 -5.29
CA LEU A 134 10.93 18.30 -6.61
C LEU A 134 9.58 17.59 -6.49
N SER A 135 8.70 17.81 -7.47
CA SER A 135 7.35 17.25 -7.47
C SER A 135 7.11 16.39 -8.70
N GLU A 136 7.46 16.87 -9.89
CA GLU A 136 7.11 16.20 -11.14
C GLU A 136 8.04 15.02 -11.43
N ARG A 137 7.49 14.00 -12.07
CA ARG A 137 8.24 12.81 -12.51
C ARG A 137 9.34 13.15 -13.51
N SER A 138 9.14 14.20 -14.32
CA SER A 138 10.17 14.68 -15.23
C SER A 138 11.36 15.31 -14.49
N GLU A 139 11.15 15.81 -13.28
CA GLU A 139 12.19 16.46 -12.47
C GLU A 139 12.93 15.45 -11.60
N ASP A 140 12.23 14.43 -11.07
CA ASP A 140 12.82 13.40 -10.22
C ASP A 140 12.37 11.98 -10.63
N PRO A 141 12.82 11.47 -11.80
CA PRO A 141 12.43 10.16 -12.29
C PRO A 141 12.88 9.00 -11.37
N ASP A 142 14.00 9.18 -10.67
CA ASP A 142 14.57 8.21 -9.74
C ASP A 142 13.61 7.91 -8.59
N TRP A 143 12.98 8.96 -8.04
CA TRP A 143 11.94 8.77 -7.04
C TRP A 143 10.87 7.81 -7.55
N PHE A 144 10.33 7.98 -8.76
CA PHE A 144 9.28 7.12 -9.33
C PHE A 144 9.74 5.74 -9.81
N MET A 145 11.04 5.44 -9.75
CA MET A 145 11.57 4.16 -10.21
C MET A 145 10.91 2.97 -9.48
N GLY A 146 10.53 1.95 -10.27
CA GLY A 146 9.86 0.74 -9.78
C GLY A 146 8.37 0.93 -9.41
N LEU A 147 7.80 2.12 -9.59
CA LEU A 147 6.37 2.34 -9.38
C LEU A 147 5.55 2.06 -10.65
N GLU A 148 4.55 1.20 -10.49
CA GLU A 148 3.52 0.98 -11.49
C GLU A 148 2.41 2.03 -11.32
N THR A 149 2.71 3.31 -11.53
CA THR A 149 1.73 4.41 -11.35
C THR A 149 1.67 5.33 -12.55
N ASN A 150 0.49 5.91 -12.78
CA ASN A 150 0.29 7.01 -13.73
C ASN A 150 0.40 8.40 -13.06
N ALA A 151 0.69 8.46 -11.77
CA ALA A 151 0.91 9.72 -11.08
C ALA A 151 2.08 10.49 -11.70
N ARG A 152 1.83 11.76 -12.05
CA ARG A 152 2.85 12.66 -12.59
C ARG A 152 3.65 13.34 -11.49
N THR A 153 3.01 13.60 -10.35
CA THR A 153 3.66 14.22 -9.18
C THR A 153 3.79 13.27 -8.00
N LYS A 154 4.74 13.57 -7.09
CA LYS A 154 4.93 12.84 -5.83
C LYS A 154 3.66 12.93 -4.97
N GLU A 155 3.06 14.11 -4.93
CA GLU A 155 1.81 14.45 -4.24
C GLU A 155 0.65 13.59 -4.74
N ALA A 156 0.44 13.51 -6.06
CA ALA A 156 -0.63 12.68 -6.63
C ALA A 156 -0.43 11.19 -6.33
N PHE A 157 0.82 10.72 -6.22
CA PHE A 157 1.11 9.36 -5.79
C PHE A 157 0.77 9.17 -4.31
N MET A 158 1.27 10.06 -3.44
CA MET A 158 1.06 9.97 -2.00
C MET A 158 -0.42 10.11 -1.62
N PHE A 159 -1.16 10.97 -2.31
CA PHE A 159 -2.61 11.10 -2.19
C PHE A 159 -3.30 9.75 -2.38
N LYS A 160 -3.00 9.05 -3.49
CA LYS A 160 -3.55 7.71 -3.77
C LYS A 160 -3.14 6.68 -2.70
N ARG A 161 -1.91 6.73 -2.20
CA ARG A 161 -1.44 5.83 -1.14
C ARG A 161 -2.21 6.02 0.16
N SER A 162 -2.57 7.25 0.52
CA SER A 162 -3.47 7.49 1.66
C SER A 162 -4.84 6.86 1.42
N GLN A 163 -5.44 7.10 0.24
CA GLN A 163 -6.74 6.53 -0.10
C GLN A 163 -6.75 4.99 -0.02
N GLU A 164 -5.69 4.35 -0.49
CA GLU A 164 -5.53 2.89 -0.45
C GLU A 164 -5.55 2.37 1.00
N ARG A 165 -4.84 3.04 1.92
CA ARG A 165 -4.85 2.66 3.34
C ARG A 165 -6.23 2.80 3.97
N ILE A 166 -6.89 3.93 3.74
CA ILE A 166 -8.23 4.21 4.30
C ILE A 166 -9.27 3.22 3.76
N ARG A 167 -9.21 2.88 2.47
CA ARG A 167 -10.02 1.79 1.89
C ARG A 167 -9.72 0.45 2.54
N GLY A 168 -8.44 0.16 2.80
CA GLY A 168 -7.99 -1.03 3.52
C GLY A 168 -8.63 -1.15 4.90
N TYR A 169 -8.67 -0.06 5.68
CA TYR A 169 -9.28 -0.05 7.01
C TYR A 169 -10.79 -0.29 6.96
N LEU A 170 -11.53 0.44 6.12
CA LEU A 170 -12.96 0.23 5.94
C LEU A 170 -13.27 -1.24 5.59
N TYR A 171 -12.48 -1.78 4.66
CA TYR A 171 -12.63 -3.14 4.20
C TYR A 171 -12.35 -4.17 5.30
N LYS A 172 -11.23 -4.01 6.00
CA LYS A 172 -10.80 -4.92 7.07
C LYS A 172 -11.81 -4.92 8.21
N SER A 173 -12.27 -3.75 8.64
CA SER A 173 -13.32 -3.62 9.66
C SER A 173 -14.61 -4.32 9.25
N ARG A 174 -15.05 -4.17 7.99
CA ARG A 174 -16.22 -4.88 7.47
C ARG A 174 -16.01 -6.39 7.49
N SER A 175 -14.88 -6.87 6.96
CA SER A 175 -14.54 -8.29 6.91
C SER A 175 -14.51 -8.92 8.30
N ASP A 176 -13.99 -8.22 9.31
CA ASP A 176 -13.91 -8.74 10.67
C ASP A 176 -15.26 -8.71 11.39
N ILE A 177 -16.06 -7.66 11.24
CA ILE A 177 -17.43 -7.61 11.80
C ILE A 177 -18.32 -8.70 11.19
N ARG A 178 -18.17 -8.99 9.89
CA ARG A 178 -18.93 -10.04 9.20
C ARG A 178 -18.70 -11.45 9.79
N LYS A 179 -17.60 -11.66 10.53
CA LYS A 179 -17.28 -12.93 11.20
C LYS A 179 -17.89 -13.04 12.59
N SER A 180 -18.43 -11.95 13.13
CA SER A 180 -18.99 -11.93 14.49
C SER A 180 -20.27 -12.79 14.57
N PRO A 181 -20.50 -13.51 15.69
CA PRO A 181 -21.71 -14.32 15.86
C PRO A 181 -23.02 -13.54 15.62
N PRO A 182 -23.19 -12.28 16.11
CA PRO A 182 -24.41 -11.52 15.87
C PRO A 182 -24.70 -11.24 14.38
N TYR A 183 -23.65 -10.97 13.59
CA TYR A 183 -23.81 -10.75 12.14
C TYR A 183 -24.23 -12.03 11.41
N VAL A 184 -23.68 -13.18 11.84
CA VAL A 184 -23.98 -14.47 11.23
C VAL A 184 -25.40 -14.93 11.60
N SER A 185 -25.81 -14.76 12.86
CA SER A 185 -27.06 -15.33 13.37
C SER A 185 -28.30 -14.47 13.19
N SER A 186 -28.17 -13.16 12.92
CA SER A 186 -29.31 -12.24 12.85
C SER A 186 -29.36 -11.46 11.53
N ASP A 187 -30.45 -11.65 10.78
CA ASP A 187 -30.72 -10.92 9.55
C ASP A 187 -30.91 -9.42 9.79
N LEU A 188 -31.52 -9.05 10.92
CA LEU A 188 -31.68 -7.65 11.31
C LEU A 188 -30.31 -7.00 11.54
N VAL A 189 -29.44 -7.62 12.34
CA VAL A 189 -28.08 -7.11 12.58
C VAL A 189 -27.31 -7.01 11.27
N ARG A 190 -27.42 -8.03 10.41
CA ARG A 190 -26.80 -8.02 9.09
C ARG A 190 -27.23 -6.80 8.28
N SER A 191 -28.54 -6.55 8.17
CA SER A 191 -29.04 -5.39 7.41
C SER A 191 -28.55 -4.05 7.95
N ILE A 192 -28.50 -3.89 9.28
CA ILE A 192 -28.03 -2.66 9.93
C ILE A 192 -26.55 -2.44 9.61
N ILE A 193 -25.72 -3.46 9.84
CA ILE A 193 -24.27 -3.37 9.58
C ILE A 193 -24.00 -3.07 8.11
N GLU A 194 -24.70 -3.72 7.18
CA GLU A 194 -24.54 -3.46 5.76
C GLU A 194 -24.96 -2.03 5.37
N SER A 195 -26.04 -1.49 5.97
CA SER A 195 -26.45 -0.09 5.78
C SER A 195 -25.38 0.88 6.28
N VAL A 196 -24.86 0.67 7.50
CA VAL A 196 -23.82 1.52 8.09
C VAL A 196 -22.55 1.52 7.24
N PHE A 197 -22.08 0.37 6.77
CA PHE A 197 -20.91 0.31 5.88
C PHE A 197 -21.17 0.95 4.51
N ALA A 198 -22.41 0.92 4.01
CA ALA A 198 -22.79 1.64 2.80
C ALA A 198 -22.71 3.17 3.02
N GLU A 199 -23.20 3.67 4.15
CA GLU A 199 -23.10 5.08 4.54
C GLU A 199 -21.64 5.52 4.71
N PHE A 200 -20.82 4.76 5.42
CA PHE A 200 -19.38 5.04 5.55
C PHE A 200 -18.69 5.09 4.18
N THR A 201 -19.09 4.22 3.25
CA THR A 201 -18.56 4.24 1.88
C THR A 201 -18.94 5.53 1.15
N VAL A 202 -20.15 6.05 1.35
CA VAL A 202 -20.59 7.32 0.75
C VAL A 202 -19.81 8.48 1.33
N LEU A 203 -19.70 8.58 2.66
CA LEU A 203 -18.96 9.64 3.35
C LEU A 203 -17.48 9.65 2.91
N LEU A 204 -16.84 8.48 2.90
CA LEU A 204 -15.45 8.37 2.46
C LEU A 204 -15.28 8.72 0.98
N LYS A 205 -16.26 8.43 0.11
CA LYS A 205 -16.18 8.85 -1.30
C LYS A 205 -16.29 10.36 -1.48
N GLN A 206 -17.17 11.00 -0.71
CA GLN A 206 -17.33 12.46 -0.74
C GLN A 206 -16.03 13.18 -0.36
N ASP A 207 -15.23 12.53 0.48
CA ASP A 207 -14.01 13.08 1.04
C ASP A 207 -12.73 12.48 0.42
N ASP A 208 -12.85 11.90 -0.78
CA ASP A 208 -11.78 11.25 -1.53
C ASP A 208 -10.94 10.28 -0.69
N TYR A 209 -11.59 9.51 0.18
CA TYR A 209 -10.98 8.54 1.08
C TYR A 209 -9.80 9.13 1.87
N LEU A 210 -9.91 10.40 2.27
CA LEU A 210 -8.88 11.11 3.05
C LEU A 210 -7.50 11.08 2.37
N GLY A 211 -7.49 11.11 1.03
CA GLY A 211 -6.27 11.11 0.23
C GLY A 211 -5.29 12.21 0.65
N ARG A 212 -5.82 13.36 1.06
CA ARG A 212 -5.07 14.55 1.47
C ARG A 212 -4.11 14.35 2.64
N TYR A 213 -4.32 13.37 3.51
CA TYR A 213 -3.46 13.13 4.67
C TYR A 213 -1.99 12.91 4.32
N PHE A 214 -1.69 12.35 3.15
CA PHE A 214 -0.31 12.13 2.72
C PHE A 214 0.16 13.11 1.64
N ASP A 215 -0.68 14.06 1.22
CA ASP A 215 -0.35 15.02 0.18
C ASP A 215 0.10 16.34 0.81
N ARG A 216 1.41 16.60 0.86
CA ARG A 216 2.01 17.82 1.45
C ARG A 216 1.52 19.13 0.85
N SER A 217 0.85 19.12 -0.31
CA SER A 217 0.24 20.31 -0.90
C SER A 217 -1.13 20.67 -0.28
N LYS A 218 -1.65 19.85 0.65
CA LYS A 218 -2.95 20.01 1.29
C LYS A 218 -2.80 20.55 2.71
N GLU A 219 -3.77 21.37 3.10
CA GLU A 219 -3.80 22.00 4.43
C GLU A 219 -3.93 20.95 5.56
N GLU A 220 -4.71 19.89 5.32
CA GLU A 220 -4.94 18.83 6.30
C GLU A 220 -3.94 17.66 6.17
N ALA A 221 -2.80 17.90 5.52
CA ALA A 221 -1.73 16.92 5.45
C ALA A 221 -1.21 16.57 6.86
N LEU A 222 -0.83 15.30 7.07
CA LEU A 222 -0.22 14.84 8.32
C LEU A 222 1.28 15.13 8.39
N CYS A 223 1.83 15.71 7.34
CA CYS A 223 3.23 16.14 7.23
C CYS A 223 3.30 17.67 7.16
N ASP A 224 4.51 18.20 7.33
CA ASP A 224 4.76 19.63 7.09
C ASP A 224 4.75 19.97 5.59
N GLU A 225 4.96 21.26 5.28
CA GLU A 225 5.03 21.78 3.90
C GLU A 225 6.11 21.11 3.03
N ARG A 226 7.13 20.52 3.65
CA ARG A 226 8.23 19.81 2.96
C ARG A 226 7.89 18.33 2.77
N GLY A 227 6.88 17.81 3.45
CA GLY A 227 6.49 16.42 3.43
C GLY A 227 7.12 15.58 4.55
N GLU A 228 7.65 16.19 5.61
CA GLU A 228 8.17 15.48 6.77
C GLU A 228 7.05 14.99 7.70
N PHE A 229 6.98 13.68 7.92
CA PHE A 229 6.06 13.03 8.83
C PHE A 229 6.75 12.76 10.17
N LEU A 230 6.07 13.13 11.25
CA LEU A 230 6.54 12.88 12.61
C LEU A 230 5.75 11.74 13.25
N CYS A 231 6.46 10.85 13.94
CA CYS A 231 5.81 9.79 14.70
C CYS A 231 5.12 10.36 15.94
N ARG A 232 3.82 10.06 16.08
CA ARG A 232 3.00 10.48 17.24
C ARG A 232 3.11 9.53 18.45
N GLY A 233 4.04 8.58 18.41
CA GLY A 233 4.23 7.60 19.48
C GLY A 233 3.37 6.36 19.33
N ALA A 234 3.45 5.48 20.34
CA ALA A 234 2.59 4.32 20.43
C ALA A 234 1.16 4.74 20.81
N TRP A 235 0.17 3.90 20.51
CA TRP A 235 -1.25 4.17 20.79
C TRP A 235 -1.54 4.54 22.26
N ASN A 236 -0.69 4.12 23.21
CA ASN A 236 -0.80 4.40 24.65
C ASN A 236 0.17 5.49 25.14
N GLN A 237 0.76 6.27 24.25
CA GLN A 237 1.70 7.35 24.58
C GLN A 237 1.29 8.63 23.86
N GLU A 238 1.49 9.78 24.51
CA GLU A 238 1.19 11.08 23.92
C GLU A 238 2.21 11.50 22.85
N HIS A 239 3.42 10.95 22.91
CA HIS A 239 4.53 11.28 22.02
C HIS A 239 5.46 10.09 21.80
N CYS A 240 6.28 10.18 20.75
CA CYS A 240 7.30 9.18 20.48
C CYS A 240 8.40 9.25 21.56
N THR A 241 8.48 8.22 22.41
CA THR A 241 9.43 8.13 23.54
C THR A 241 10.85 7.70 23.14
N ARG A 242 11.15 7.65 21.85
CA ARG A 242 12.46 7.21 21.35
C ARG A 242 13.44 8.38 21.39
N LEU A 243 14.67 8.09 21.83
CA LEU A 243 15.77 9.06 21.98
C LEU A 243 16.01 9.88 20.70
N THR A 244 15.83 9.27 19.54
CA THR A 244 15.72 9.96 18.25
C THR A 244 14.25 10.02 17.87
N LEU A 245 13.69 11.23 17.78
CA LEU A 245 12.33 11.42 17.29
C LEU A 245 12.22 10.77 15.91
N HIS A 246 11.37 9.76 15.77
CA HIS A 246 11.19 9.13 14.47
C HIS A 246 10.53 10.14 13.53
N ARG A 247 11.23 10.44 12.44
CA ARG A 247 10.78 11.27 11.34
C ARG A 247 11.06 10.57 10.02
N ILE A 248 10.30 10.89 8.99
CA ILE A 248 10.53 10.40 7.64
C ILE A 248 9.96 11.39 6.63
N ASN A 249 10.69 11.63 5.56
CA ASN A 249 10.17 12.38 4.44
C ASN A 249 10.06 11.47 3.20
N PRO A 250 8.88 10.88 2.91
CA PRO A 250 8.69 10.03 1.74
C PRO A 250 8.88 10.76 0.41
N TYR A 251 8.93 12.09 0.39
CA TYR A 251 9.19 12.87 -0.81
C TYR A 251 10.67 13.04 -1.13
N GLN A 252 11.54 12.79 -0.16
CA GLN A 252 12.99 13.02 -0.29
C GLN A 252 13.63 12.05 -1.30
N SER A 253 13.34 10.76 -1.18
CA SER A 253 13.95 9.72 -2.00
C SER A 253 13.03 8.53 -2.22
N ARG A 254 13.41 7.69 -3.19
CA ARG A 254 12.74 6.41 -3.46
C ARG A 254 12.76 5.53 -2.20
N GLU A 255 13.87 5.49 -1.49
CA GLU A 255 14.11 4.67 -0.31
C GLU A 255 13.23 5.15 0.84
N ALA A 256 13.19 6.47 1.08
CA ALA A 256 12.34 7.06 2.11
C ALA A 256 10.86 6.77 1.84
N ARG A 257 10.41 6.89 0.58
CA ARG A 257 9.05 6.50 0.18
C ARG A 257 8.75 5.02 0.46
N ILE A 258 9.71 4.13 0.21
CA ILE A 258 9.53 2.70 0.43
C ILE A 258 9.46 2.41 1.93
N VAL A 259 10.33 3.00 2.75
CA VAL A 259 10.30 2.86 4.20
C VAL A 259 8.99 3.43 4.79
N PHE A 260 8.43 4.49 4.21
CA PHE A 260 7.13 5.03 4.64
C PHE A 260 5.98 4.01 4.50
N SER A 261 6.11 3.00 3.64
CA SER A 261 5.13 1.91 3.57
C SER A 261 5.00 1.13 4.88
N THR A 262 6.03 1.13 5.73
CA THR A 262 6.04 0.46 7.05
C THR A 262 5.52 1.36 8.19
N TRP A 263 5.29 2.64 7.93
CA TRP A 263 4.64 3.54 8.90
C TRP A 263 3.14 3.29 8.90
N ASN A 264 2.48 3.28 10.05
CA ASN A 264 1.05 3.01 10.16
C ASN A 264 0.25 4.24 10.57
N LEU A 265 -1.03 4.26 10.17
CA LEU A 265 -2.07 5.06 10.81
C LEU A 265 -2.74 4.16 11.84
N ASP A 266 -2.10 4.00 13.00
CA ASP A 266 -2.63 3.18 14.08
C ASP A 266 -3.93 3.81 14.63
N HIS A 267 -4.89 2.95 14.97
CA HIS A 267 -6.20 3.35 15.50
C HIS A 267 -6.16 3.31 17.03
N TRP A 268 -6.74 4.32 17.68
CA TRP A 268 -6.83 4.47 19.15
C TRP A 268 -8.07 3.80 19.72
#